data_AF-A0A0D7AT61-F1
#
_entry.id   AF-A0A0D7AT61-F1
#
_cell.length_a   1.000
_cell.length_b   1.000
_cell.length_c   1.000
_cell.angle_alpha   90.00
_cell.angle_beta   90.00
_cell.angle_gamma   90.00
#
_symmetry.space_group_name_H-M   'P 1'
#
loop_
_entity.id
_entity.type
_entity.pdbx_description
1 polymer ?
#
loop_
_entity_poly.entity_id
_entity_poly.type
_entity_poly.pdbx_seq_one_letter_code
_entity_poly.pdbx_strand_id
1 'polypeptide(L)'
;MYNLDDGHPLFTTHHVTLCGESDSLIPNVVGGALPRKDKGDYDFYCATMLVLFKPWRQPEDLKHPNQSWGEAYREFEFSKRQVQLMSNFNLRHECLDARDDFRYQMEKDANT
;
A
#
# COMPACT_ATOMS: atom_id res chain seq x y z
N MET A 1 18.38 16.28 3.33
CA MET A 1 17.02 16.84 3.17
C MET A 1 17.19 18.05 2.28
N TYR A 2 16.65 18.01 1.07
CA TYR A 2 16.72 19.07 0.08
C TYR A 2 15.33 19.68 -0.04
N ASN A 3 15.21 20.98 0.17
CA ASN A 3 13.93 21.65 -0.07
C ASN A 3 13.70 21.74 -1.59
N LEU A 4 12.43 21.88 -1.97
CA LEU A 4 12.08 22.26 -3.33
C LEU A 4 12.50 23.72 -3.59
N ASP A 5 12.40 24.22 -4.81
CA ASP A 5 12.59 25.66 -5.06
C ASP A 5 11.44 26.47 -4.42
N ASP A 6 11.73 27.71 -4.03
CA ASP A 6 10.78 28.63 -3.38
C ASP A 6 9.56 28.96 -4.24
N GLY A 7 9.72 28.96 -5.58
CA GLY A 7 8.63 29.06 -6.54
C GLY A 7 7.77 27.80 -6.70
N HIS A 8 8.11 26.67 -6.05
CA HIS A 8 7.34 25.43 -6.20
C HIS A 8 6.07 25.43 -5.32
N PRO A 9 4.87 25.07 -5.83
CA PRO A 9 3.61 25.11 -5.07
C PRO A 9 3.59 24.30 -3.77
N LEU A 10 4.48 23.31 -3.64
CA LEU A 10 4.61 22.45 -2.46
C LEU A 10 5.83 22.79 -1.56
N PHE A 11 6.55 23.89 -1.81
CA PHE A 11 7.77 24.27 -1.09
C PHE A 11 7.65 24.20 0.44
N THR A 12 6.54 24.69 0.98
CA THR A 12 6.28 24.75 2.43
C THR A 12 5.81 23.43 3.05
N THR A 13 5.44 22.45 2.23
CA THR A 13 4.80 21.20 2.69
C THR A 13 5.59 19.94 2.37
N HIS A 14 6.45 19.99 1.35
CA HIS A 14 7.18 18.83 0.83
C HIS A 14 8.67 19.14 0.65
N HIS A 15 9.49 18.11 0.81
CA HIS A 15 10.95 18.15 0.65
C HIS A 15 11.42 16.83 0.04
N VAL A 16 12.59 16.84 -0.59
CA VAL A 16 13.24 15.65 -1.14
C VAL A 16 14.23 15.08 -0.13
N THR A 17 14.14 13.78 0.13
CA THR A 17 15.06 13.08 1.02
C THR A 17 15.77 11.99 0.24
N LEU A 18 17.10 12.10 0.14
CA LEU A 18 17.94 11.04 -0.39
C LEU A 18 18.12 10.00 0.72
N CYS A 19 17.47 8.84 0.61
CA CYS A 19 17.77 7.69 1.47
C CYS A 19 19.10 7.07 1.02
N GLY A 20 19.91 6.60 1.97
CA GLY A 20 21.08 5.77 1.65
C GLY A 20 20.65 4.42 1.10
N GLU A 21 21.51 3.76 0.32
CA GLU A 21 21.22 2.46 -0.30
C GLU A 21 20.84 1.38 0.73
N SER A 22 21.40 1.45 1.95
CA SER A 22 21.07 0.56 3.06
C SER A 22 19.63 0.70 3.56
N ASP A 23 19.02 1.88 3.36
CA ASP A 23 17.69 2.23 3.87
C ASP A 23 16.62 2.14 2.76
N SER A 24 17.04 2.08 1.49
CA SER A 24 16.16 1.97 0.33
C SER A 24 15.72 0.52 0.07
N LEU A 25 14.78 0.02 0.86
CA LEU A 25 14.06 -1.22 0.55
C LEU A 25 12.85 -0.93 -0.36
N ILE A 26 12.90 -1.39 -1.60
CA ILE A 26 11.76 -1.40 -2.54
C ILE A 26 11.27 -2.85 -2.70
N PRO A 27 10.11 -3.23 -2.11
CA PRO A 27 9.56 -4.56 -2.30
C PRO A 27 9.11 -4.79 -3.75
N ASN A 28 9.76 -5.73 -4.45
CA ASN A 28 9.34 -6.17 -5.78
C ASN A 28 8.46 -7.43 -5.65
N VAL A 29 7.14 -7.27 -5.83
CA VAL A 29 6.19 -8.39 -5.75
C VAL A 29 6.02 -9.01 -7.13
N VAL A 30 6.39 -10.28 -7.25
CA VAL A 30 6.27 -11.08 -8.48
C VAL A 30 5.02 -11.95 -8.40
N GLY A 31 4.27 -12.06 -9.51
CA GLY A 31 3.12 -12.97 -9.64
C GLY A 31 1.74 -12.31 -9.69
N GLY A 32 1.62 -11.00 -9.44
CA GLY A 32 0.35 -10.29 -9.57
C GLY A 32 0.37 -8.92 -8.88
N ALA A 33 -0.75 -8.19 -8.96
CA ALA A 33 -0.96 -7.03 -8.11
C ALA A 33 -1.33 -7.49 -6.69
N LEU A 34 -0.80 -6.81 -5.66
CA LEU A 34 -1.25 -7.03 -4.28
C LEU A 34 -2.74 -6.67 -4.12
N PRO A 35 -3.49 -7.39 -3.26
CA PRO A 35 -4.87 -7.08 -2.98
C PRO A 35 -5.02 -5.66 -2.41
N ARG A 36 -6.11 -5.01 -2.78
CA ARG A 36 -6.47 -3.68 -2.29
C ARG A 36 -7.06 -3.76 -0.89
N LYS A 37 -6.83 -2.73 -0.09
CA LYS A 37 -7.45 -2.59 1.24
C LYS A 37 -8.92 -2.17 1.14
N ASP A 38 -9.25 -1.39 0.11
CA ASP A 38 -10.53 -0.68 -0.06
C ASP A 38 -11.54 -1.39 -0.99
N LYS A 39 -11.07 -2.32 -1.83
CA LYS A 39 -11.89 -3.03 -2.84
C LYS A 39 -11.50 -4.51 -2.94
N GLY A 40 -12.49 -5.37 -3.17
CA GLY A 40 -12.28 -6.81 -3.39
C GLY A 40 -12.43 -7.65 -2.12
N ASP A 41 -11.71 -8.77 -2.07
CA ASP A 41 -11.76 -9.74 -0.96
C ASP A 41 -10.90 -9.27 0.22
N TYR A 42 -11.58 -8.86 1.30
CA TYR A 42 -10.96 -8.40 2.53
C TYR A 42 -10.24 -9.52 3.30
N ASP A 43 -10.75 -10.75 3.27
CA ASP A 43 -10.12 -11.87 3.98
C ASP A 43 -8.85 -12.31 3.24
N PHE A 44 -8.84 -12.26 1.90
CA PHE A 44 -7.62 -12.43 1.09
C PHE A 44 -6.60 -11.30 1.31
N TYR A 45 -7.04 -10.04 1.46
CA TYR A 45 -6.16 -8.95 1.88
C TYR A 45 -5.53 -9.23 3.25
N CYS A 46 -6.33 -9.60 4.25
CA CYS A 46 -5.87 -9.93 5.60
C CYS A 46 -4.84 -11.07 5.58
N ALA A 47 -5.14 -12.18 4.88
CA ALA A 47 -4.23 -13.30 4.72
C ALA A 47 -2.90 -12.88 4.07
N THR A 48 -2.95 -12.11 2.98
CA THR A 48 -1.74 -11.63 2.29
C THR A 48 -0.87 -10.75 3.17
N MET A 49 -1.48 -9.84 3.94
CA MET A 49 -0.73 -8.96 4.85
C MET A 49 -0.11 -9.73 6.03
N LEU A 50 -0.79 -10.75 6.55
CA LEU A 50 -0.23 -11.64 7.56
C LEU A 50 0.97 -12.42 7.00
N VAL A 51 0.84 -13.03 5.80
CA VAL A 51 1.92 -13.78 5.12
C VAL A 51 3.17 -12.93 4.89
N LEU A 52 3.01 -11.63 4.59
CA LEU A 52 4.14 -10.72 4.32
C LEU A 52 4.83 -10.19 5.59
N PHE A 53 4.13 -10.07 6.72
CA PHE A 53 4.59 -9.25 7.84
C PHE A 53 4.53 -9.92 9.23
N LYS A 54 3.73 -10.95 9.41
CA LYS A 54 3.78 -11.80 10.61
C LYS A 54 4.90 -12.83 10.43
N PRO A 55 5.78 -13.09 11.40
CA PRO A 55 6.72 -14.20 11.30
C PRO A 55 5.97 -15.54 11.32
N TRP A 56 6.25 -16.43 10.36
CA TRP A 56 5.64 -17.76 10.29
C TRP A 56 6.62 -18.80 9.73
N ARG A 57 6.36 -20.07 10.08
CA ARG A 57 6.99 -21.28 9.52
C ARG A 57 5.95 -22.34 9.16
N GLN A 58 4.79 -22.32 9.83
CA GLN A 58 3.64 -23.20 9.59
C GLN A 58 2.36 -22.35 9.44
N PRO A 59 1.30 -22.85 8.77
CA PRO A 59 0.05 -22.10 8.60
C PRO A 59 -0.59 -21.62 9.91
N GLU A 60 -0.43 -22.40 10.97
CA GLU A 60 -0.98 -22.14 12.31
C GLU A 60 -0.34 -20.91 12.98
N ASP A 61 0.89 -20.55 12.60
CA ASP A 61 1.54 -19.32 13.06
C ASP A 61 0.81 -18.08 12.54
N LEU A 62 0.18 -18.16 11.35
CA LEU A 62 -0.56 -17.05 10.76
C LEU A 62 -1.90 -16.82 11.47
N LYS A 63 -2.61 -17.91 11.78
CA LYS A 63 -4.02 -17.92 12.17
C LYS A 63 -4.36 -19.22 12.93
N HIS A 64 -5.15 -19.15 14.00
CA HIS A 64 -5.72 -20.34 14.61
C HIS A 64 -6.83 -20.95 13.73
N PRO A 65 -7.05 -22.29 13.76
CA PRO A 65 -8.02 -22.96 12.89
C PRO A 65 -9.40 -22.27 12.85
N ASN A 66 -9.94 -21.89 14.01
CA ASN A 66 -11.31 -21.38 14.16
C ASN A 66 -11.49 -19.85 13.92
N GLN A 67 -10.47 -19.11 13.44
CA GLN A 67 -10.29 -17.66 13.68
C GLN A 67 -10.35 -16.71 12.44
N SER A 68 -11.32 -16.89 11.50
CA SER A 68 -11.45 -16.10 10.24
C SER A 68 -10.12 -15.83 9.49
N TRP A 69 -9.93 -14.75 8.74
CA TRP A 69 -8.61 -14.09 8.55
C TRP A 69 -8.59 -12.65 9.12
N GLY A 70 -9.73 -11.96 9.04
CA GLY A 70 -9.89 -10.63 9.62
C GLY A 70 -9.62 -10.53 11.13
N GLU A 71 -9.90 -11.56 11.93
CA GLU A 71 -9.59 -11.58 13.37
C GLU A 71 -8.08 -11.69 13.62
N ALA A 72 -7.43 -12.69 13.00
CA ALA A 72 -5.97 -12.87 13.09
C ALA A 72 -5.20 -11.60 12.62
N TYR A 73 -5.72 -10.88 11.63
CA TYR A 73 -5.16 -9.60 11.18
C TYR A 73 -5.32 -8.48 12.21
N ARG A 74 -6.45 -8.42 12.94
CA ARG A 74 -6.69 -7.40 13.98
C ARG A 74 -5.90 -7.68 15.27
N GLU A 75 -5.65 -8.94 15.58
CA GLU A 75 -4.87 -9.35 16.76
C GLU A 75 -3.36 -9.17 16.57
N PHE A 76 -2.85 -9.22 15.35
CA PHE A 76 -1.42 -9.05 15.10
C PHE A 76 -1.01 -7.57 15.09
N GLU A 77 -0.13 -7.18 16.02
CA GLU A 77 0.42 -5.83 16.12
C GLU A 77 1.46 -5.57 15.01
N PHE A 78 1.00 -5.05 13.87
CA PHE A 78 1.88 -4.54 12.82
C PHE A 78 2.66 -3.30 13.32
N SER A 79 3.98 -3.31 13.12
CA SER A 79 4.82 -2.14 13.38
C SER A 79 4.44 -0.95 12.48
N LYS A 80 4.74 0.27 12.94
CA LYS A 80 4.50 1.52 12.16
C LYS A 80 5.08 1.45 10.74
N ARG A 81 6.23 0.80 10.54
CA ARG A 81 6.85 0.62 9.22
C ARG A 81 6.05 -0.33 8.33
N GLN A 82 5.53 -1.43 8.88
CA GLN A 82 4.69 -2.37 8.13
C GLN A 82 3.36 -1.72 7.73
N VAL A 83 2.71 -0.97 8.63
CA VAL A 83 1.50 -0.20 8.30
C VAL A 83 1.77 0.84 7.20
N GLN A 84 2.91 1.52 7.23
CA GLN A 84 3.30 2.43 6.14
C GLN A 84 3.49 1.69 4.81
N LEU A 85 4.12 0.51 4.82
CA LEU A 85 4.29 -0.30 3.61
C LEU A 85 2.94 -0.76 3.03
N MET A 86 1.99 -1.18 3.88
CA MET A 86 0.62 -1.49 3.45
C MET A 86 -0.07 -0.30 2.77
N SER A 87 0.08 0.90 3.32
CA SER A 87 -0.47 2.12 2.70
C SER A 87 0.18 2.39 1.34
N ASN A 88 1.51 2.21 1.23
CA ASN A 88 2.23 2.37 -0.03
C ASN A 88 1.82 1.33 -1.09
N PHE A 89 1.42 0.12 -0.68
CA PHE A 89 0.86 -0.88 -1.59
C PHE A 89 -0.50 -0.44 -2.17
N ASN A 90 -1.32 0.27 -1.39
CA ASN A 90 -2.60 0.82 -1.85
C ASN A 90 -2.42 2.04 -2.77
N LEU A 91 -1.41 2.88 -2.51
CA LEU A 91 -1.11 4.10 -3.28
C LEU A 91 -0.99 3.86 -4.80
N ARG A 92 -0.41 2.73 -5.23
CA ARG A 92 -0.34 2.39 -6.66
C ARG A 92 -1.73 2.27 -7.30
N HIS A 93 -2.68 1.70 -6.57
CA HIS A 93 -4.07 1.55 -7.04
C HIS A 93 -4.80 2.90 -7.02
N GLU A 94 -4.57 3.73 -6.00
CA GLU A 94 -5.11 5.10 -5.93
C GLU A 94 -4.64 5.97 -7.12
N CYS A 95 -3.36 5.88 -7.51
CA CYS A 95 -2.84 6.58 -8.68
C CYS A 95 -3.40 6.04 -10.02
N LEU A 96 -3.73 4.74 -10.10
CA LEU A 96 -4.36 4.15 -11.28
C LEU A 96 -5.81 4.60 -11.41
N ASP A 97 -6.58 4.50 -10.33
CA ASP A 97 -7.98 4.97 -10.26
C ASP A 97 -8.04 6.46 -10.65
N ALA A 98 -7.24 7.33 -10.03
CA ALA A 98 -7.25 8.78 -10.31
C ALA A 98 -6.89 9.13 -11.78
N ARG A 99 -5.99 8.37 -12.40
CA ARG A 99 -5.64 8.54 -13.82
C ARG A 99 -6.80 8.16 -14.74
N ASP A 100 -7.48 7.06 -14.41
CA ASP A 100 -8.55 6.53 -15.26
C ASP A 100 -9.86 7.32 -15.06
N ASP A 101 -10.12 7.84 -13.85
CA ASP A 101 -11.16 8.84 -13.57
C ASP A 101 -10.95 10.14 -14.37
N PHE A 102 -9.72 10.65 -14.43
CA PHE A 102 -9.38 11.84 -15.22
C PHE A 102 -9.62 11.61 -16.72
N ARG A 103 -9.26 10.43 -17.24
CA ARG A 103 -9.53 10.07 -18.64
C ARG A 103 -11.03 10.02 -18.94
N TYR A 104 -11.81 9.40 -18.05
CA TYR A 104 -13.26 9.33 -18.19
C TYR A 104 -13.92 10.72 -18.20
N GLN A 105 -13.44 11.65 -17.39
CA GLN A 105 -13.91 13.05 -17.41
C GLN A 105 -13.60 13.72 -18.76
N MET A 106 -12.36 13.60 -19.26
CA MET A 106 -11.96 14.16 -20.55
C MET A 106 -12.76 13.60 -21.73
N GLU A 107 -13.06 12.29 -21.75
CA GLU A 107 -13.88 11.66 -22.79
C GLU A 107 -15.35 12.11 -22.74
N LYS A 108 -15.88 12.37 -21.55
CA LYS A 108 -17.24 12.88 -21.37
C LYS A 108 -17.36 14.33 -21.84
N ASP A 109 -16.40 15.18 -21.46
CA ASP A 109 -16.38 16.59 -21.84
C ASP A 109 -16.14 16.78 -23.34
N ALA A 110 -15.40 15.88 -24.00
CA ALA A 110 -15.20 15.91 -25.45
C ALA A 110 -16.40 15.41 -26.29
N ASN A 111 -17.36 14.71 -25.66
CA ASN A 111 -18.59 14.22 -26.30
C ASN A 111 -19.83 15.07 -25.96
N THR A 112 -19.64 16.27 -25.38
CA THR A 112 -20.69 17.22 -24.99
C THR A 112 -20.63 18.49 -25.84
#